data_AF-A0A562GPE2-F1
#
_entry.id   AF-A0A562GPE2-F1
#
_cell.length_a   1.000
_cell.length_b   1.000
_cell.length_c   1.000
_cell.angle_alpha   90.00
_cell.angle_beta   90.00
_cell.angle_gamma   90.00
#
_symmetry.space_group_name_H-M   'P 1'
#
loop_
_entity.id
_entity.type
_entity.pdbx_description
1 polymer ?
#
loop_
_entity_poly.entity_id
_entity_poly.type
_entity_poly.pdbx_seq_one_letter_code
_entity_poly.pdbx_strand_id
1 'polypeptide(L)'
;MKKSYKTTEKWWLGLTVLFYALYNIPGFPVYGDSNAALWHGALTILPLWIVVYGGMAILHKQRRLRKRPDQSLQAADSMNTDDPISKGGI
;
A
#
# COMPACT_ATOMS: atom_id res chain seq x y z
N MET A 1 22.52 4.61 -0.25
CA MET A 1 21.60 4.31 0.88
C MET A 1 20.19 4.09 0.36
N LYS A 2 19.70 2.83 0.29
CA LYS A 2 18.39 2.47 -0.32
C LYS A 2 17.58 1.58 0.65
N LYS A 3 17.16 2.12 1.81
CA LYS A 3 16.37 1.35 2.80
C LYS A 3 15.11 2.03 3.34
N SER A 4 14.92 3.34 3.13
CA SER A 4 13.86 4.12 3.81
C SER A 4 12.44 3.56 3.58
N TYR A 5 12.12 3.11 2.36
CA TYR A 5 10.79 2.63 1.99
C TYR A 5 10.34 1.35 2.72
N LYS A 6 11.24 0.39 2.97
CA LYS A 6 10.89 -0.84 3.71
C LYS A 6 10.56 -0.54 5.16
N THR A 7 11.22 0.47 5.73
CA THR A 7 10.97 0.93 7.09
C THR A 7 9.61 1.62 7.20
N THR A 8 9.26 2.46 6.22
CA THR A 8 7.94 3.12 6.15
C THR A 8 6.80 2.12 6.01
N GLU A 9 6.94 1.11 5.16
CA GLU A 9 5.92 0.07 4.98
C GLU A 9 5.76 -0.80 6.24
N LYS A 10 6.86 -1.15 6.91
CA LYS A 10 6.82 -1.86 8.21
C LYS A 10 6.14 -1.03 9.30
N TRP A 11 6.46 0.26 9.39
CA TRP A 11 5.85 1.15 10.37
C TRP A 11 4.37 1.36 10.09
N TRP A 12 3.99 1.55 8.83
CA TRP A 12 2.60 1.67 8.42
C TRP A 12 1.80 0.41 8.78
N LEU A 13 2.27 -0.77 8.37
CA LEU A 13 1.63 -2.05 8.70
C LEU A 13 1.57 -2.28 10.22
N GLY A 14 2.64 -1.96 10.94
CA GLY A 14 2.68 -2.06 12.40
C GLY A 14 1.62 -1.18 13.07
N LEU A 15 1.48 0.07 12.61
CA LEU A 15 0.44 0.97 13.12
C LEU A 15 -0.96 0.46 12.79
N THR A 16 -1.20 -0.01 11.56
CA THR A 16 -2.49 -0.57 11.16
C THR A 16 -2.88 -1.77 12.02
N VAL A 17 -1.96 -2.71 12.23
CA VAL A 17 -2.21 -3.89 13.07
C VAL A 17 -2.44 -3.48 14.53
N LEU A 18 -1.67 -2.52 15.05
CA LEU A 18 -1.83 -2.02 16.41
C LEU A 18 -3.22 -1.40 16.62
N PHE A 19 -3.66 -0.50 15.74
CA PHE A 19 -4.98 0.13 15.83
C PHE A 19 -6.12 -0.88 15.63
N TYR A 20 -5.94 -1.85 14.74
CA TYR A 20 -6.91 -2.94 14.56
C TYR A 20 -7.05 -3.80 15.81
N ALA A 21 -5.93 -4.16 16.44
CA ALA A 21 -5.93 -4.91 17.69
C ALA A 21 -6.57 -4.09 18.83
N LEU A 22 -6.26 -2.79 18.92
CA LEU A 22 -6.84 -1.88 19.91
C LEU A 22 -8.36 -1.73 19.76
N TYR A 23 -8.88 -1.73 18.53
CA TYR A 23 -10.31 -1.71 18.26
C TYR A 23 -11.01 -3.02 18.64
N ASN A 24 -10.32 -4.17 18.53
CA ASN A 24 -10.90 -5.50 18.77
C ASN A 24 -10.61 -6.03 20.19
N ILE A 25 -10.24 -5.18 21.16
CA ILE A 25 -9.96 -5.64 22.52
C ILE A 25 -11.24 -6.23 23.14
N PRO A 26 -11.27 -7.51 23.51
CA PRO A 26 -12.46 -8.12 24.10
C PRO A 26 -12.77 -7.48 25.45
N GLY A 27 -14.03 -7.10 25.66
CA GLY A 27 -14.49 -6.46 26.90
C GLY A 27 -14.26 -4.95 26.97
N PHE A 28 -13.72 -4.33 25.92
CA PHE A 28 -13.67 -2.87 25.78
C PHE A 28 -14.44 -2.45 24.54
N PRO A 29 -15.41 -1.53 24.64
CA PRO A 29 -15.91 -0.86 25.84
C PRO A 29 -16.84 -1.75 26.69
N VAL A 30 -17.00 -1.42 27.97
CA VAL A 30 -17.91 -2.13 28.89
C VAL A 30 -19.32 -2.12 28.31
N TYR A 31 -19.88 -3.32 28.11
CA TYR A 31 -21.22 -3.49 27.57
C TYR A 31 -22.25 -2.78 28.46
N GLY A 32 -23.05 -1.89 27.87
CA GLY A 32 -24.05 -1.08 28.58
C GLY A 32 -23.78 0.42 28.55
N ASP A 33 -22.58 0.87 28.18
CA ASP A 33 -22.27 2.29 27.96
C ASP A 33 -22.21 2.62 26.46
N SER A 34 -23.34 3.09 25.92
CA SER A 34 -23.47 3.51 24.52
C SER A 34 -22.53 4.66 24.16
N ASN A 35 -22.21 5.54 25.11
CA ASN A 35 -21.35 6.70 24.86
C ASN A 35 -19.89 6.24 24.74
N ALA A 36 -19.44 5.37 25.66
CA ALA A 36 -18.12 4.76 25.57
C ALA A 36 -17.91 3.96 24.28
N ALA A 37 -18.95 3.24 23.80
CA ALA A 37 -18.91 2.54 22.52
C ALA A 37 -18.72 3.47 21.32
N LEU A 38 -19.44 4.60 21.30
CA LEU A 38 -19.31 5.62 20.26
C LEU A 38 -17.91 6.25 20.27
N TRP A 39 -17.41 6.65 21.44
CA TRP A 39 -16.07 7.23 21.57
C TRP A 39 -14.97 6.24 21.22
N HIS A 40 -15.09 4.98 21.64
CA HIS A 40 -14.13 3.94 21.32
C HIS A 40 -14.08 3.67 19.82
N GLY A 41 -15.23 3.53 19.17
CA GLY A 41 -15.33 3.38 17.72
C GLY A 41 -14.73 4.60 17.00
N ALA A 42 -15.14 5.80 17.37
CA ALA A 42 -14.65 7.03 16.73
C ALA A 42 -13.13 7.20 16.88
N LEU A 43 -12.57 6.95 18.06
CA LEU A 43 -11.14 7.13 18.33
C LEU A 43 -10.24 6.02 17.79
N THR A 44 -10.80 4.88 17.37
CA THR A 44 -10.01 3.75 16.84
C THR A 44 -10.23 3.57 15.34
N ILE A 45 -11.47 3.63 14.86
CA ILE A 45 -11.81 3.43 13.44
C ILE A 45 -11.38 4.61 12.57
N LEU A 46 -11.62 5.86 12.98
CA LEU A 46 -11.19 7.03 12.18
C LEU A 46 -9.67 7.03 11.95
N PRO A 47 -8.83 6.95 13.00
CA PRO A 47 -7.39 6.93 12.79
C PRO A 47 -6.93 5.68 12.04
N LEU A 48 -7.56 4.51 12.26
CA LEU A 48 -7.27 3.32 11.46
C LEU A 48 -7.53 3.56 9.97
N TRP A 49 -8.67 4.17 9.62
CA TRP A 49 -8.99 4.54 8.24
C TRP A 49 -7.97 5.53 7.67
N ILE A 50 -7.65 6.61 8.39
CA ILE A 50 -6.68 7.61 7.93
C ILE A 50 -5.32 6.96 7.67
N VAL A 51 -4.86 6.10 8.58
CA VAL A 51 -3.59 5.36 8.42
C VAL A 51 -3.66 4.45 7.20
N VAL A 52 -4.73 3.66 7.05
CA VAL A 52 -4.89 2.71 5.94
C VAL A 52 -4.93 3.41 4.58
N TYR A 53 -5.80 4.42 4.41
CA TYR A 53 -5.91 5.17 3.17
C TYR A 53 -4.65 6.01 2.88
N GLY A 54 -4.11 6.67 3.89
CA GLY A 54 -2.89 7.47 3.76
C GLY A 54 -1.68 6.63 3.37
N GLY A 55 -1.47 5.49 4.03
CA GLY A 55 -0.38 4.59 3.69
C GLY A 55 -0.56 3.95 2.31
N MET A 56 -1.78 3.57 1.92
CA MET A 56 -2.06 3.12 0.54
C MET A 56 -1.70 4.20 -0.48
N ALA A 57 -2.09 5.46 -0.27
CA ALA A 57 -1.78 6.56 -1.18
C ALA A 57 -0.26 6.80 -1.30
N ILE A 58 0.46 6.78 -0.18
CA ILE A 58 1.93 6.93 -0.15
C ILE A 58 2.61 5.77 -0.86
N LEU A 59 2.21 4.53 -0.57
CA LEU A 59 2.74 3.33 -1.24
C LEU A 59 2.43 3.35 -2.74
N HIS A 60 1.22 3.72 -3.13
CA HIS A 60 0.84 3.81 -4.54
C HIS A 60 1.67 4.87 -5.26
N LYS A 61 1.89 6.04 -4.66
CA LYS A 61 2.77 7.09 -5.21
C LYS A 61 4.22 6.62 -5.32
N GLN A 62 4.75 5.94 -4.30
CA GLN A 62 6.09 5.35 -4.33
C GLN A 62 6.24 4.25 -5.40
N ARG A 63 5.22 3.40 -5.59
CA ARG A 63 5.20 2.35 -6.62
C ARG A 63 5.00 2.93 -8.03
N ARG A 64 4.17 3.98 -8.19
CA ARG A 64 3.98 4.67 -9.47
C ARG A 64 5.24 5.37 -9.95
N LEU A 65 6.00 5.99 -9.03
CA LEU A 65 7.35 6.54 -9.31
C LEU A 65 8.38 5.44 -9.56
N ARG A 66 8.05 4.18 -9.23
CA ARG A 66 8.83 2.99 -9.51
C ARG A 66 8.40 2.26 -10.78
N LYS A 67 7.55 2.86 -11.63
CA LYS A 67 7.66 2.62 -13.09
C LYS A 67 9.06 3.09 -13.49
N ARG A 68 10.01 2.18 -13.25
CA ARG A 68 11.42 2.30 -13.56
C ARG A 68 11.56 1.99 -15.06
N PRO A 69 12.57 2.57 -15.71
CA PRO A 69 12.84 2.52 -17.15
C PRO A 69 12.87 1.11 -17.75
N ASP A 70 12.94 0.08 -16.93
CA ASP A 70 12.85 -1.33 -17.25
C ASP A 70 11.57 -1.68 -18.04
N GLN A 71 10.44 -1.02 -17.75
CA GLN A 71 9.17 -1.24 -18.46
C GLN A 71 9.14 -0.51 -19.82
N SER A 72 9.81 0.64 -19.93
CA SER A 72 10.02 1.32 -21.22
C SER A 72 11.10 0.64 -22.06
N LEU A 73 12.10 0.01 -21.44
CA LEU A 73 13.15 -0.77 -22.10
C LEU A 73 12.59 -2.10 -22.60
N GLN A 74 11.80 -2.83 -21.81
CA GLN A 74 11.11 -4.04 -22.29
C GLN A 74 10.07 -3.73 -23.37
N ALA A 75 9.34 -2.62 -23.25
CA ALA A 75 8.38 -2.21 -24.29
C ALA A 75 9.07 -1.72 -25.58
N ALA A 76 10.26 -1.10 -25.48
CA ALA A 76 11.05 -0.69 -26.64
C ALA A 76 11.77 -1.89 -27.29
N ASP A 77 12.26 -2.85 -26.51
CA ASP A 77 12.91 -4.07 -27.00
C ASP A 77 11.90 -5.02 -27.69
N SER A 78 10.67 -5.09 -27.17
CA SER A 78 9.57 -5.83 -27.81
C SER A 78 9.02 -5.16 -29.06
N MET A 79 9.20 -3.85 -29.23
CA MET A 79 8.83 -3.14 -30.48
C MET A 79 9.92 -3.21 -31.55
N ASN A 80 11.16 -3.53 -31.17
CA ASN A 80 12.30 -3.65 -32.09
C ASN A 80 12.48 -5.07 -32.66
N THR A 81 11.72 -6.05 -32.14
CA THR A 81 11.75 -7.45 -32.63
C THR A 81 10.70 -7.76 -33.70
N ASP A 82 9.92 -6.76 -34.12
CA ASP A 82 8.86 -6.91 -35.14
C ASP A 82 9.34 -6.58 -36.57
N ASP A 83 10.65 -6.36 -36.80
CA ASP A 83 11.17 -6.18 -38.15
C ASP A 83 11.21 -7.52 -38.94
N PRO A 84 10.74 -7.54 -40.20
CA PRO A 84 10.39 -8.77 -40.92
C PRO A 84 11.63 -9.51 -41.40
N ILE A 85 12.07 -10.54 -40.67
CA ILE A 85 12.96 -11.57 -41.25
C ILE A 85 12.13 -12.43 -42.21
N SER A 86 12.12 -12.05 -43.49
CA SER A 86 12.49 -12.93 -44.61
C SER A 86 12.18 -12.26 -45.95
N LYS A 87 13.14 -11.49 -46.47
CA LYS A 87 13.35 -11.37 -47.91
C LYS A 87 14.80 -11.72 -48.20
N GLY A 88 14.99 -12.77 -49.00
CA GLY A 88 16.21 -13.00 -49.78
C GLY A 88 17.12 -14.07 -49.22
N GLY A 89 17.10 -15.24 -49.84
CA GLY A 89 18.06 -16.31 -49.61
C GLY A 89 17.87 -17.46 -50.58
N ILE A 90 18.33 -17.22 -51.83
CA ILE A 90 18.67 -18.14 -52.94
C ILE A 90 17.58 -19.05 -53.51
#